data_AF-A0A524QU81-F1
#
_entry.id   AF-A0A524QU81-F1
#
_cell.length_a   1.000
_cell.length_b   1.000
_cell.length_c   1.000
_cell.angle_alpha   90.00
_cell.angle_beta   90.00
_cell.angle_gamma   90.00
#
_symmetry.space_group_name_H-M   'P 1'
#
loop_
_entity.id
_entity.type
_entity.pdbx_description
1 polymer ?
#
loop_
_entity_poly.entity_id
_entity_poly.type
_entity_poly.pdbx_seq_one_letter_code
_entity_poly.pdbx_strand_id
1 'polypeptide(L)'
;MARYAGKVTDEVWCFSKPEQRVQWPYNKWYNAHIKKVIRYGYVRVYWDRAINELRTLEKLKAEEHDPVTVRLDDGDRAVLGRVLKAGVETLMVFLDRISTQVEAEAFCEKAGIPPEDLIDLLGKIYRYLPFGAQMRQLVTEDDPAAAYLGQLASYKLGHSLALLDAGRTRAGRVRLVEEVGIPEDVLLDLVRRADLSRLHLMGGGMIRQAWALGYKGLAALQKATPEDYYARCVAYYDEVGKGKPFDFTAGAVASHLARMREAVAIVEE
;
A
#
# COMPACT_ATOMS: atom_id res chain seq x y z
N MET A 1 29.22 -10.40 1.15
CA MET A 1 28.37 -11.60 1.11
C MET A 1 27.38 -11.56 2.26
N ALA A 2 26.08 -11.38 2.00
CA ALA A 2 24.96 -11.89 2.79
C ALA A 2 23.64 -11.43 2.14
N ARG A 3 22.88 -12.41 1.65
CA ARG A 3 21.60 -12.38 0.95
C ARG A 3 20.60 -11.34 1.48
N TYR A 4 20.34 -10.30 0.68
CA TYR A 4 19.06 -9.55 0.67
C TYR A 4 18.43 -9.61 -0.73
N ALA A 5 18.47 -10.79 -1.35
CA ALA A 5 17.46 -11.15 -2.33
C ALA A 5 16.23 -11.58 -1.52
N GLY A 6 15.43 -10.61 -1.08
CA GLY A 6 14.03 -10.92 -0.87
C GLY A 6 13.56 -11.53 -2.18
N LYS A 7 13.13 -12.80 -2.15
CA LYS A 7 12.45 -13.40 -3.29
C LYS A 7 11.24 -12.51 -3.56
N VAL A 8 11.40 -11.50 -4.41
CA VAL A 8 10.36 -11.15 -5.36
C VAL A 8 10.26 -12.44 -6.16
N THR A 9 9.37 -13.32 -5.74
CA THR A 9 9.04 -14.45 -6.57
C THR A 9 8.63 -13.83 -7.90
N ASP A 10 9.35 -14.17 -8.96
CA ASP A 10 8.99 -13.94 -10.36
C ASP A 10 7.69 -14.72 -10.69
N GLU A 11 6.67 -14.58 -9.85
CA GLU A 11 5.28 -14.72 -10.20
C GLU A 11 4.86 -13.44 -10.93
N VAL A 12 5.65 -13.05 -11.93
CA VAL A 12 5.12 -12.30 -13.06
C VAL A 12 4.32 -13.34 -13.83
N TRP A 13 3.07 -13.52 -13.42
CA TRP A 13 2.12 -14.36 -14.13
C TRP A 13 1.92 -13.74 -15.52
N CYS A 14 2.68 -14.24 -16.50
CA CYS A 14 2.52 -13.91 -17.90
C CYS A 14 1.26 -14.64 -18.39
N PHE A 15 0.15 -13.91 -18.50
CA PHE A 15 -1.16 -14.38 -18.93
C PHE A 15 -1.28 -14.63 -20.45
N SER A 16 -0.20 -15.06 -21.12
CA SER A 16 -0.11 -15.05 -22.59
C SER A 16 -0.68 -16.29 -23.30
N LYS A 17 -1.27 -17.26 -22.61
CA LYS A 17 -1.77 -18.51 -23.25
C LYS A 17 -3.24 -18.85 -22.91
N PRO A 18 -4.17 -18.79 -23.88
CA PRO A 18 -5.59 -19.13 -23.72
C PRO A 18 -5.86 -20.55 -23.17
N GLU A 19 -4.98 -21.49 -23.48
CA GLU A 19 -5.08 -22.89 -23.07
C GLU A 19 -4.63 -23.18 -21.62
N GLN A 20 -4.12 -22.17 -20.91
CA GLN A 20 -3.84 -22.22 -19.46
C GLN A 20 -4.98 -21.61 -18.61
N ARG A 21 -6.16 -21.33 -19.20
CA ARG A 21 -7.39 -20.92 -18.49
C ARG A 21 -7.93 -21.95 -17.49
N VAL A 22 -7.21 -23.04 -17.23
CA VAL A 22 -7.50 -24.05 -16.22
C VAL A 22 -7.38 -23.41 -14.84
N GLN A 23 -8.55 -23.02 -14.30
CA GLN A 23 -8.80 -22.57 -12.94
C GLN A 23 -7.91 -21.42 -12.48
N TRP A 24 -8.23 -20.20 -12.92
CA TRP A 24 -7.87 -19.02 -12.13
C TRP A 24 -8.43 -19.25 -10.72
N PRO A 25 -7.61 -19.34 -9.66
CA PRO A 25 -8.13 -19.53 -8.32
C PRO A 25 -8.65 -18.18 -7.80
N TYR A 26 -9.67 -17.63 -8.48
CA TYR A 26 -10.21 -16.28 -8.30
C TYR A 26 -10.38 -15.98 -6.82
N ASN A 27 -11.13 -16.83 -6.14
CA ASN A 27 -11.43 -16.67 -4.72
C ASN A 27 -10.15 -16.61 -3.89
N LYS A 28 -9.16 -17.48 -4.16
CA LYS A 28 -7.89 -17.48 -3.42
C LYS A 28 -7.13 -16.18 -3.66
N TRP A 29 -7.00 -15.75 -4.93
CA TRP A 29 -6.26 -14.55 -5.30
C TRP A 29 -6.97 -13.29 -4.78
N TYR A 30 -8.26 -13.13 -5.07
CA TYR A 30 -9.07 -12.00 -4.65
C TYR A 30 -9.09 -11.87 -3.12
N ASN A 31 -9.25 -12.98 -2.40
CA ASN A 31 -9.22 -12.96 -0.94
C ASN A 31 -7.84 -12.55 -0.39
N ALA A 32 -6.75 -13.05 -0.99
CA ALA A 32 -5.40 -12.77 -0.53
C ALA A 32 -4.96 -11.32 -0.80
N HIS A 33 -5.41 -10.73 -1.91
CA HIS A 33 -4.88 -9.46 -2.43
C HIS A 33 -5.85 -8.28 -2.34
N ILE A 34 -7.13 -8.48 -2.64
CA ILE A 34 -8.13 -7.40 -2.66
C ILE A 34 -8.93 -7.39 -1.35
N LYS A 35 -9.67 -8.47 -1.06
CA LYS A 35 -10.61 -8.54 0.08
C LYS A 35 -9.93 -8.27 1.42
N LYS A 36 -8.72 -8.80 1.60
CA LYS A 36 -7.91 -8.59 2.82
C LYS A 36 -7.59 -7.12 3.07
N VAL A 37 -7.50 -6.30 2.02
CA VAL A 37 -7.12 -4.89 2.10
C VAL A 37 -8.36 -3.99 2.20
N ILE A 38 -9.38 -4.21 1.37
CA ILE A 38 -10.59 -3.36 1.35
C ILE A 38 -11.51 -3.52 2.56
N ARG A 39 -11.22 -4.48 3.46
CA ARG A 39 -11.95 -4.66 4.72
C ARG A 39 -11.64 -3.59 5.76
N TYR A 40 -10.52 -2.88 5.64
CA TYR A 40 -10.15 -1.83 6.59
C TYR A 40 -10.95 -0.56 6.29
N GLY A 41 -11.54 0.03 7.34
CA GLY A 41 -12.46 1.16 7.19
C GLY A 41 -11.81 2.35 6.51
N TYR A 42 -10.57 2.69 6.88
CA TYR A 42 -9.86 3.81 6.25
C TYR A 42 -9.59 3.57 4.75
N VAL A 43 -9.37 2.32 4.31
CA VAL A 43 -9.15 2.03 2.89
C VAL A 43 -10.39 2.38 2.09
N ARG A 44 -11.57 2.03 2.60
CA ARG A 44 -12.85 2.39 1.96
C ARG A 44 -13.09 3.90 1.92
N VAL A 45 -12.54 4.66 2.87
CA VAL A 45 -12.69 6.12 2.88
C VAL A 45 -11.75 6.81 1.89
N TYR A 46 -10.48 6.39 1.84
CA TYR A 46 -9.44 7.13 1.10
C TYR A 46 -9.12 6.55 -0.29
N TRP A 47 -9.46 5.28 -0.55
CA TRP A 47 -9.26 4.61 -1.85
C TRP A 47 -10.56 4.36 -2.61
N ASP A 48 -11.73 4.69 -2.06
CA ASP A 48 -12.94 4.65 -2.88
C ASP A 48 -12.96 5.84 -3.84
N ARG A 49 -13.06 5.54 -5.12
CA ARG A 49 -13.01 6.51 -6.21
C ARG A 49 -14.21 6.27 -7.10
N ALA A 50 -14.75 7.34 -7.66
CA ALA A 50 -15.77 7.19 -8.69
C ALA A 50 -15.18 6.44 -9.90
N ILE A 51 -15.89 5.45 -10.41
CA ILE A 51 -15.49 4.70 -11.61
C ILE A 51 -15.28 5.65 -12.79
N ASN A 52 -16.07 6.72 -12.88
CA ASN A 52 -15.90 7.75 -13.91
C ASN A 52 -14.57 8.50 -13.77
N GLU A 53 -14.14 8.84 -12.55
CA GLU A 53 -12.82 9.43 -12.32
C GLU A 53 -11.72 8.45 -12.78
N LEU A 54 -11.75 7.20 -12.29
CA LEU A 54 -10.77 6.18 -12.67
C LEU A 54 -10.64 6.01 -14.19
N ARG A 55 -11.77 6.04 -14.91
CA ARG A 55 -11.79 5.93 -16.38
C ARG A 55 -11.12 7.12 -17.06
N THR A 56 -11.20 8.32 -16.51
CA THR A 56 -10.60 9.53 -17.09
C THR A 56 -9.11 9.63 -16.80
N LEU A 57 -8.63 8.98 -15.74
CA LEU A 57 -7.22 8.95 -15.39
C LEU A 57 -6.38 8.31 -16.50
N GLU A 58 -5.36 9.02 -16.97
CA GLU A 58 -4.32 8.45 -17.85
C GLU A 58 -3.50 7.37 -17.15
N LYS A 59 -3.40 7.52 -15.84
CA LYS A 59 -2.59 6.71 -14.95
C LYS A 59 -3.37 6.60 -13.66
N LEU A 60 -3.57 5.39 -13.14
CA LEU A 60 -3.85 5.24 -11.71
C LEU A 60 -2.57 5.65 -10.99
N LYS A 61 -2.44 6.95 -10.79
CA LYS A 61 -1.35 7.53 -10.02
C LYS A 61 -1.55 7.04 -8.59
N ALA A 62 -0.61 6.22 -8.12
CA ALA A 62 -0.22 6.33 -6.73
C ALA A 62 0.39 7.73 -6.50
N GLU A 63 1.09 8.31 -7.51
CA GLU A 63 1.50 9.73 -7.68
C GLU A 63 2.30 9.90 -9.01
N GLU A 64 2.58 11.14 -9.45
CA GLU A 64 2.96 11.54 -10.83
C GLU A 64 4.33 11.08 -11.37
N HIS A 65 5.20 10.48 -10.54
CA HIS A 65 6.59 10.19 -10.93
C HIS A 65 7.10 8.77 -10.54
N ASP A 66 6.25 7.76 -10.49
CA ASP A 66 6.65 6.38 -10.14
C ASP A 66 6.88 5.46 -11.37
N PRO A 67 7.98 4.68 -11.45
CA PRO A 67 8.14 3.63 -12.48
C PRO A 67 7.06 2.54 -12.43
N VAL A 68 6.38 2.33 -11.29
CA VAL A 68 5.17 1.48 -11.20
C VAL A 68 3.93 2.34 -11.40
N THR A 69 3.91 3.11 -12.48
CA THR A 69 2.67 3.73 -12.94
C THR A 69 1.74 2.62 -13.38
N VAL A 70 0.61 2.43 -12.71
CA VAL A 70 -0.44 1.58 -13.24
C VAL A 70 -1.14 2.37 -14.34
N ARG A 71 -0.61 2.29 -15.55
CA ARG A 71 -1.22 2.92 -16.73
C ARG A 71 -2.53 2.20 -17.03
N LEU A 72 -3.59 2.97 -17.18
CA LEU A 72 -4.85 2.46 -17.72
C LEU A 72 -4.84 2.66 -19.23
N ASP A 73 -4.90 1.56 -19.96
CA ASP A 73 -5.03 1.56 -21.41
C ASP A 73 -6.50 1.70 -21.84
N ASP A 74 -6.75 1.77 -23.14
CA ASP A 74 -8.10 1.92 -23.67
C ASP A 74 -8.99 0.70 -23.36
N GLY A 75 -8.39 -0.48 -23.18
CA GLY A 75 -9.08 -1.69 -22.76
C GLY A 75 -9.62 -1.56 -21.33
N ASP A 76 -8.77 -1.13 -20.39
CA ASP A 76 -9.19 -0.87 -19.00
C ASP A 76 -10.31 0.16 -18.94
N ARG A 77 -10.18 1.24 -19.71
CA ARG A 77 -11.20 2.31 -19.76
C ARG A 77 -12.51 1.82 -20.36
N ALA A 78 -12.46 0.90 -21.32
CA ALA A 78 -13.64 0.25 -21.86
C ALA A 78 -14.32 -0.63 -20.80
N VAL A 79 -13.55 -1.39 -20.02
CA VAL A 79 -14.08 -2.18 -18.88
C VAL A 79 -14.73 -1.26 -17.84
N LEU A 80 -14.05 -0.20 -17.39
CA LEU A 80 -14.60 0.77 -16.45
C LEU A 80 -15.87 1.46 -17.01
N GLY A 81 -15.90 1.71 -18.32
CA GLY A 81 -17.09 2.21 -19.00
C GLY A 81 -18.28 1.23 -18.95
N ARG A 82 -18.04 -0.08 -19.08
CA ARG A 82 -19.07 -1.12 -18.92
C ARG A 82 -19.51 -1.26 -17.46
N VAL A 83 -18.58 -1.17 -16.51
CA VAL A 83 -18.87 -1.14 -15.06
C VAL A 83 -19.82 0.02 -14.74
N LEU A 84 -19.53 1.22 -15.25
CA LEU A 84 -20.38 2.40 -15.06
C LEU A 84 -21.77 2.22 -15.69
N LYS A 85 -21.84 1.68 -16.92
CA LYS A 85 -23.12 1.36 -17.59
C LYS A 85 -23.95 0.32 -16.82
N ALA A 86 -23.31 -0.55 -16.02
CA ALA A 86 -23.97 -1.49 -15.12
C ALA A 86 -24.44 -0.85 -13.79
N GLY A 87 -24.41 0.48 -13.69
CA GLY A 87 -24.88 1.22 -12.51
C GLY A 87 -23.97 1.03 -11.30
N VAL A 88 -22.66 0.86 -11.53
CA VAL A 88 -21.65 0.82 -10.46
C VAL A 88 -20.88 2.14 -10.47
N GLU A 89 -21.06 2.93 -9.42
CA GLU A 89 -20.54 4.29 -9.39
C GLU A 89 -19.16 4.40 -8.76
N THR A 90 -18.83 3.53 -7.81
CA THR A 90 -17.57 3.60 -7.04
C THR A 90 -16.77 2.29 -7.07
N LEU A 91 -15.46 2.40 -6.84
CA LEU A 91 -14.53 1.28 -6.81
C LEU A 91 -14.90 0.26 -5.75
N MET A 92 -15.25 0.68 -4.54
CA MET A 92 -15.58 -0.26 -3.46
C MET A 92 -16.86 -1.02 -3.77
N VAL A 93 -17.88 -0.35 -4.33
CA VAL A 93 -19.10 -1.03 -4.81
C VAL A 93 -18.79 -2.04 -5.91
N PHE A 94 -17.89 -1.67 -6.84
CA PHE A 94 -17.42 -2.59 -7.87
C PHE A 94 -16.77 -3.84 -7.28
N LEU A 95 -15.81 -3.66 -6.38
CA LEU A 95 -15.08 -4.75 -5.75
C LEU A 95 -16.01 -5.64 -4.93
N ASP A 96 -16.98 -5.08 -4.21
CA ASP A 96 -17.97 -5.84 -3.45
C ASP A 96 -18.88 -6.68 -4.37
N ARG A 97 -19.25 -6.16 -5.55
CA ARG A 97 -20.10 -6.88 -6.52
C ARG A 97 -19.43 -8.08 -7.18
N ILE A 98 -18.11 -8.20 -7.07
CA ILE A 98 -17.33 -9.29 -7.66
C ILE A 98 -16.58 -10.07 -6.57
N SER A 99 -17.07 -10.08 -5.33
CA SER A 99 -16.30 -10.59 -4.19
C SER A 99 -16.01 -12.10 -4.23
N THR A 100 -16.69 -12.83 -5.10
CA THR A 100 -16.55 -14.26 -5.36
C THR A 100 -16.48 -14.54 -6.85
N GLN A 101 -15.97 -15.71 -7.22
CA GLN A 101 -15.86 -16.14 -8.62
C GLN A 101 -17.22 -16.14 -9.33
N VAL A 102 -18.25 -16.67 -8.67
CA VAL A 102 -19.61 -16.75 -9.22
C VAL A 102 -20.18 -15.35 -9.47
N GLU A 103 -19.98 -14.42 -8.53
CA GLU A 103 -20.41 -13.03 -8.67
C GLU A 103 -19.63 -12.31 -9.79
N ALA A 104 -18.32 -12.54 -9.89
CA ALA A 104 -17.48 -11.97 -10.93
C ALA A 104 -17.88 -12.47 -12.33
N GLU A 105 -18.12 -13.77 -12.49
CA GLU A 105 -18.57 -14.39 -13.75
C GLU A 105 -19.95 -13.85 -14.16
N ALA A 106 -20.91 -13.81 -13.23
CA ALA A 106 -22.24 -13.27 -13.49
C ALA A 106 -22.21 -11.77 -13.83
N PHE A 107 -21.32 -11.01 -13.18
CA PHE A 107 -21.11 -9.61 -13.49
C PHE A 107 -20.52 -9.43 -14.90
N CYS A 108 -19.49 -10.21 -15.25
CA CYS A 108 -18.87 -10.20 -16.58
C CYS A 108 -19.86 -10.51 -17.69
N GLU A 109 -20.65 -11.57 -17.53
CA GLU A 109 -21.69 -11.98 -18.49
C GLU A 109 -22.71 -10.85 -18.70
N LYS A 110 -23.26 -10.31 -17.61
CA LYS A 110 -24.27 -9.24 -17.66
C LYS A 110 -23.73 -7.94 -18.26
N ALA A 111 -22.49 -7.57 -17.94
CA ALA A 111 -21.88 -6.31 -18.38
C ALA A 111 -21.19 -6.43 -19.75
N GLY A 112 -21.13 -7.63 -20.34
CA GLY A 112 -20.39 -7.89 -21.58
C GLY A 112 -18.89 -7.62 -21.44
N ILE A 113 -18.31 -7.96 -20.29
CA ILE A 113 -16.87 -7.82 -20.00
C ILE A 113 -16.23 -9.21 -20.16
N PRO A 114 -15.24 -9.36 -21.07
CA PRO A 114 -14.41 -10.56 -21.11
C PRO A 114 -13.74 -10.81 -19.75
N PRO A 115 -13.79 -12.02 -19.18
CA PRO A 115 -13.16 -12.32 -17.89
C PRO A 115 -11.68 -11.96 -17.81
N GLU A 116 -10.93 -12.12 -18.90
CA GLU A 116 -9.53 -11.70 -19.04
C GLU A 116 -9.33 -10.19 -18.82
N ASP A 117 -10.19 -9.37 -19.39
CA ASP A 117 -10.11 -7.92 -19.23
C ASP A 117 -10.41 -7.51 -17.78
N LEU A 118 -11.33 -8.24 -17.11
CA LEU A 118 -11.58 -8.04 -15.68
C LEU A 118 -10.35 -8.42 -14.85
N ILE A 119 -9.72 -9.56 -15.13
CA ILE A 119 -8.49 -10.02 -14.45
C ILE A 119 -7.41 -8.95 -14.53
N ASP A 120 -7.14 -8.47 -15.74
CA ASP A 120 -6.09 -7.50 -16.01
C ASP A 120 -6.36 -6.19 -15.26
N LEU A 121 -7.61 -5.70 -15.29
CA LEU A 121 -8.02 -4.54 -14.51
C LEU A 121 -7.85 -4.75 -13.00
N LEU A 122 -8.20 -5.93 -12.46
CA LEU A 122 -8.03 -6.21 -11.03
C LEU A 122 -6.56 -6.28 -10.62
N GLY A 123 -5.68 -6.80 -11.48
CA GLY A 123 -4.23 -6.77 -11.24
C GLY A 123 -3.70 -5.33 -11.13
N LYS A 124 -4.24 -4.43 -11.96
CA LYS A 124 -3.95 -2.98 -11.94
C LYS A 124 -4.51 -2.31 -10.68
N ILE A 125 -5.78 -2.58 -10.32
CA ILE A 125 -6.42 -2.07 -9.09
C ILE A 125 -5.69 -2.56 -7.83
N TYR A 126 -5.24 -3.82 -7.78
CA TYR A 126 -4.48 -4.34 -6.65
C TYR A 126 -3.22 -3.51 -6.38
N ARG A 127 -2.50 -3.10 -7.42
CA ARG A 127 -1.30 -2.25 -7.29
C ARG A 127 -1.62 -0.82 -6.84
N TYR A 128 -2.86 -0.36 -7.03
CA TYR A 128 -3.36 0.93 -6.55
C TYR A 128 -3.74 0.91 -5.06
N LEU A 129 -4.17 -0.24 -4.53
CA LEU A 129 -4.53 -0.40 -3.12
C LEU A 129 -3.31 -0.28 -2.19
N PRO A 130 -3.51 0.13 -0.92
CA PRO A 130 -2.41 0.30 0.01
C PRO A 130 -1.75 -1.03 0.35
N PHE A 131 -0.42 -1.01 0.41
CA PHE A 131 0.38 -2.15 0.83
C PHE A 131 0.43 -2.25 2.35
N GLY A 132 0.78 -3.42 2.87
CA GLY A 132 0.95 -3.59 4.30
C GLY A 132 2.15 -4.45 4.61
N ALA A 133 2.67 -4.30 5.82
CA ALA A 133 3.79 -5.06 6.32
C ALA A 133 3.46 -5.60 7.72
N GLN A 134 4.22 -6.61 8.15
CA GLN A 134 4.22 -6.98 9.57
C GLN A 134 4.95 -5.89 10.36
N MET A 135 4.43 -5.50 11.52
CA MET A 135 5.01 -4.43 12.35
C MET A 135 6.48 -4.71 12.72
N ARG A 136 6.85 -5.98 12.92
CA ARG A 136 8.25 -6.42 13.12
C ARG A 136 9.19 -6.08 11.97
N GLN A 137 8.67 -5.82 10.77
CA GLN A 137 9.49 -5.39 9.62
C GLN A 137 9.71 -3.87 9.64
N LEU A 138 8.97 -3.11 10.45
CA LEU A 138 8.98 -1.64 10.46
C LEU A 138 9.82 -1.06 11.61
N VAL A 139 10.27 -1.92 12.52
CA VAL A 139 10.97 -1.57 13.77
C VAL A 139 12.28 -2.38 13.82
N THR A 140 13.38 -1.76 14.26
CA THR A 140 14.66 -2.46 14.48
C THR A 140 14.68 -3.11 15.85
N GLU A 141 15.60 -4.06 16.10
CA GLU A 141 15.65 -4.79 17.37
C GLU A 141 16.08 -3.91 18.56
N ASP A 142 16.87 -2.88 18.31
CA ASP A 142 17.36 -1.89 19.27
C ASP A 142 16.36 -0.76 19.55
N ASP A 143 15.26 -0.69 18.79
CA ASP A 143 14.21 0.30 18.98
C ASP A 143 13.37 -0.02 20.22
N PRO A 144 13.15 0.92 21.15
CA PRO A 144 12.29 0.70 22.32
C PRO A 144 10.89 0.20 21.98
N ALA A 145 10.36 0.55 20.80
CA ALA A 145 9.05 0.08 20.35
C ALA A 145 9.01 -1.44 20.06
N ALA A 146 10.17 -2.08 19.86
CA ALA A 146 10.26 -3.51 19.58
C ALA A 146 9.68 -4.38 20.71
N ALA A 147 9.80 -3.93 21.96
CA ALA A 147 9.28 -4.63 23.14
C ALA A 147 7.76 -4.84 23.11
N TYR A 148 7.02 -3.98 22.40
CA TYR A 148 5.56 -3.98 22.36
C TYR A 148 4.98 -4.76 21.16
N LEU A 149 5.82 -5.26 20.25
CA LEU A 149 5.37 -5.96 19.04
C LEU A 149 4.61 -7.25 19.36
N GLY A 150 5.04 -7.99 20.40
CA GLY A 150 4.34 -9.20 20.86
C GLY A 150 2.96 -8.89 21.41
N GLN A 151 2.82 -7.78 22.12
CA GLN A 151 1.56 -7.28 22.68
C GLN A 151 0.59 -6.85 21.59
N LEU A 152 1.05 -6.12 20.56
CA LEU A 152 0.21 -5.84 19.38
C LEU A 152 -0.25 -7.13 18.67
N ALA A 153 0.63 -8.11 18.55
CA ALA A 153 0.31 -9.37 17.88
C ALA A 153 -0.79 -10.16 18.62
N SER A 154 -0.80 -10.17 19.95
CA SER A 154 -1.85 -10.87 20.74
C SER A 154 -3.26 -10.26 20.52
N TYR A 155 -3.34 -8.98 20.16
CA TYR A 155 -4.58 -8.29 19.78
C TYR A 155 -4.87 -8.31 18.27
N LYS A 156 -4.13 -9.12 17.49
CA LYS A 156 -4.23 -9.21 16.01
C LYS A 156 -3.88 -7.88 15.30
N LEU A 157 -3.12 -7.01 15.95
CA LEU A 157 -2.62 -5.73 15.42
C LEU A 157 -1.16 -5.81 14.94
N GLY A 158 -0.61 -7.03 14.77
CA GLY A 158 0.75 -7.24 14.26
C GLY A 158 0.96 -6.85 12.79
N HIS A 159 -0.11 -6.54 12.06
CA HIS A 159 -0.07 -6.10 10.66
C HIS A 159 -0.36 -4.61 10.56
N SER A 160 0.42 -3.87 9.78
CA SER A 160 0.37 -2.40 9.74
C SER A 160 -1.01 -1.86 9.40
N LEU A 161 -1.68 -2.39 8.38
CA LEU A 161 -3.03 -1.92 8.02
C LEU A 161 -4.06 -2.13 9.14
N ALA A 162 -3.92 -3.19 9.95
CA ALA A 162 -4.81 -3.42 11.07
C ALA A 162 -4.55 -2.43 12.21
N LEU A 163 -3.27 -2.19 12.55
CA LEU A 163 -2.90 -1.17 13.53
C LEU A 163 -3.34 0.23 13.10
N LEU A 164 -3.13 0.56 11.83
CA LEU A 164 -3.49 1.85 11.27
C LEU A 164 -5.00 2.10 11.30
N ASP A 165 -5.81 1.10 10.92
CA ASP A 165 -7.28 1.22 10.98
C ASP A 165 -7.78 1.46 12.41
N ALA A 166 -7.17 0.78 13.40
CA ALA A 166 -7.53 0.91 14.81
C ALA A 166 -6.99 2.20 15.47
N GLY A 167 -5.80 2.65 15.08
CA GLY A 167 -5.02 3.67 15.80
C GLY A 167 -4.81 5.00 15.06
N ARG A 168 -5.32 5.18 13.83
CA ARG A 168 -5.12 6.43 13.09
C ARG A 168 -5.75 7.66 13.74
N THR A 169 -6.84 7.50 14.50
CA THR A 169 -7.50 8.61 15.19
C THR A 169 -7.03 8.70 16.64
N ARG A 170 -7.08 9.90 17.24
CA ARG A 170 -6.73 10.08 18.66
C ARG A 170 -7.59 9.22 19.57
N ALA A 171 -8.91 9.20 19.32
CA ALA A 171 -9.84 8.37 20.08
C ALA A 171 -9.53 6.87 19.92
N GLY A 172 -9.08 6.43 18.75
CA GLY A 172 -8.62 5.06 18.51
C GLY A 172 -7.37 4.72 19.34
N ARG A 173 -6.38 5.63 19.37
CA ARG A 173 -5.18 5.45 20.18
C ARG A 173 -5.48 5.39 21.68
N VAL A 174 -6.31 6.27 22.20
CA VAL A 174 -6.70 6.26 23.62
C VAL A 174 -7.29 4.90 24.01
N ARG A 175 -8.23 4.37 23.22
CA ARG A 175 -8.78 3.04 23.47
C ARG A 175 -7.72 1.94 23.41
N LEU A 176 -6.82 1.98 22.43
CA LEU A 176 -5.75 1.00 22.31
C LEU A 176 -4.74 1.08 23.47
N VAL A 177 -4.45 2.27 24.00
CA VAL A 177 -3.62 2.43 25.21
C VAL A 177 -4.27 1.71 26.39
N GLU A 178 -5.57 1.91 26.59
CA GLU A 178 -6.34 1.28 27.68
C GLU A 178 -6.47 -0.24 27.51
N GLU A 179 -6.78 -0.71 26.30
CA GLU A 179 -7.04 -2.13 26.02
C GLU A 179 -5.77 -2.95 25.92
N VAL A 180 -4.76 -2.42 25.23
CA VAL A 180 -3.53 -3.13 24.94
C VAL A 180 -2.55 -2.92 26.07
N GLY A 181 -2.43 -1.70 26.62
CA GLY A 181 -1.45 -1.35 27.66
C GLY A 181 -0.10 -0.90 27.10
N ILE A 182 -0.08 -0.30 25.90
CA ILE A 182 1.12 0.30 25.29
C ILE A 182 1.13 1.80 25.61
N PRO A 183 2.27 2.40 25.99
CA PRO A 183 2.35 3.85 26.17
C PRO A 183 1.91 4.63 24.93
N GLU A 184 1.18 5.74 25.12
CA GLU A 184 0.55 6.49 24.02
C GLU A 184 1.56 6.97 22.98
N ASP A 185 2.73 7.44 23.42
CA ASP A 185 3.82 7.93 22.57
C ASP A 185 4.42 6.80 21.72
N VAL A 186 4.64 5.63 22.30
CA VAL A 186 5.11 4.43 21.59
C VAL A 186 4.06 3.94 20.60
N LEU A 187 2.79 3.93 20.99
CA LEU A 187 1.69 3.55 20.10
C LEU A 187 1.58 4.51 18.91
N LEU A 188 1.68 5.82 19.15
CA LEU A 188 1.69 6.81 18.08
C LEU A 188 2.87 6.63 17.13
N ASP A 189 4.08 6.33 17.63
CA ASP A 189 5.24 6.01 16.79
C ASP A 189 4.97 4.79 15.89
N LEU A 190 4.42 3.70 16.47
CA LEU A 190 4.05 2.49 15.74
C LEU A 190 2.95 2.75 14.69
N VAL A 191 1.95 3.57 15.01
CA VAL A 191 0.89 3.97 14.07
C VAL A 191 1.47 4.80 12.93
N ARG A 192 2.38 5.74 13.20
CA ARG A 192 3.07 6.52 12.14
C ARG A 192 3.89 5.63 11.23
N ARG A 193 4.56 4.60 11.75
CA ARG A 193 5.26 3.59 10.91
C ARG A 193 4.29 2.81 10.04
N ALA A 194 3.16 2.42 10.62
CA ALA A 194 2.11 1.72 9.90
C ALA A 194 1.55 2.61 8.77
N ASP A 195 1.36 3.91 9.01
CA ASP A 195 0.95 4.88 8.01
C ASP A 195 1.96 5.02 6.86
N LEU A 196 3.26 5.04 7.14
CA LEU A 196 4.24 5.03 6.03
C LEU A 196 4.18 3.74 5.22
N SER A 197 3.93 2.59 5.85
CA SER A 197 3.94 1.28 5.16
C SER A 197 2.87 1.07 4.11
N ARG A 198 1.81 1.89 4.14
CA ARG A 198 0.77 1.85 3.10
C ARG A 198 1.15 2.58 1.83
N LEU A 199 2.16 3.46 1.89
CA LEU A 199 2.62 4.22 0.74
C LEU A 199 3.35 3.29 -0.22
N HIS A 200 3.19 3.55 -1.52
CA HIS A 200 3.84 2.74 -2.52
C HIS A 200 5.36 2.80 -2.35
N LEU A 201 6.04 1.66 -2.52
CA LEU A 201 7.47 1.47 -2.31
C LEU A 201 7.99 1.68 -0.88
N MET A 202 7.18 2.06 0.11
CA MET A 202 7.64 2.21 1.50
C MET A 202 7.73 0.87 2.24
N GLY A 203 8.69 0.03 1.81
CA GLY A 203 9.00 -1.23 2.47
C GLY A 203 9.65 -1.03 3.84
N GLY A 204 9.68 -2.08 4.66
CA GLY A 204 10.19 -2.02 6.03
C GLY A 204 11.63 -1.50 6.15
N GLY A 205 12.49 -1.77 5.16
CA GLY A 205 13.85 -1.20 5.13
C GLY A 205 13.87 0.32 5.00
N MET A 206 13.04 0.88 4.11
CA MET A 206 12.93 2.33 3.91
C MET A 206 12.30 3.02 5.13
N ILE A 207 11.32 2.38 5.77
CA ILE A 207 10.70 2.93 6.99
C ILE A 207 11.70 2.98 8.14
N ARG A 208 12.44 1.89 8.38
CA ARG A 208 13.49 1.89 9.42
C ARG A 208 14.57 2.94 9.14
N GLN A 209 14.95 3.09 7.86
CA GLN A 209 15.86 4.16 7.44
C GLN A 209 15.28 5.54 7.74
N ALA A 210 14.04 5.83 7.33
CA ALA A 210 13.40 7.12 7.58
C ALA A 210 13.43 7.48 9.08
N TRP A 211 13.19 6.50 9.97
CA TRP A 211 13.31 6.69 11.41
C TRP A 211 14.74 6.97 11.89
N ALA A 212 15.73 6.24 11.37
CA ALA A 212 17.14 6.48 11.67
C ALA A 212 17.60 7.88 11.24
N LEU A 213 17.03 8.41 10.15
CA LEU A 213 17.31 9.77 9.65
C LEU A 213 16.58 10.88 10.44
N GLY A 214 15.66 10.51 11.34
CA GLY A 214 14.85 11.43 12.15
C GLY A 214 13.50 11.80 11.54
N TYR A 215 13.09 11.20 10.43
CA TYR A 215 11.79 11.46 9.78
C TYR A 215 10.69 10.55 10.35
N LYS A 216 10.19 10.93 11.54
CA LYS A 216 9.17 10.17 12.28
C LYS A 216 7.76 10.44 11.79
N GLY A 217 7.36 9.79 10.70
CA GLY A 217 6.01 9.83 10.13
C GLY A 217 5.88 10.72 8.88
N LEU A 218 4.68 10.69 8.27
CA LEU A 218 4.44 11.32 6.97
C LEU A 218 4.64 12.83 7.00
N ALA A 219 4.15 13.51 8.04
CA ALA A 219 4.29 14.95 8.18
C ALA A 219 5.77 15.41 8.21
N ALA A 220 6.67 14.60 8.76
CA ALA A 220 8.10 14.90 8.74
C ALA A 220 8.69 14.77 7.33
N LEU A 221 8.32 13.72 6.59
CA LEU A 221 8.76 13.52 5.20
C LEU A 221 8.20 14.59 4.26
N GLN A 222 6.95 15.02 4.45
CA GLN A 222 6.32 16.06 3.65
C GLN A 222 7.04 17.41 3.76
N LYS A 223 7.59 17.70 4.94
CA LYS A 223 8.34 18.93 5.23
C LYS A 223 9.82 18.84 4.85
N ALA A 224 10.33 17.64 4.53
CA ALA A 224 11.72 17.45 4.18
C ALA A 224 12.06 18.16 2.87
N THR A 225 13.25 18.75 2.80
CA THR A 225 13.84 19.22 1.54
C THR A 225 14.66 18.09 0.90
N PRO A 226 14.74 18.01 -0.44
CA PRO A 226 15.59 17.02 -1.11
C PRO A 226 17.05 17.08 -0.65
N GLU A 227 17.56 18.28 -0.39
CA GLU A 227 18.94 18.52 0.03
C GLU A 227 19.21 17.96 1.44
N ASP A 228 18.36 18.26 2.42
CA ASP A 228 18.52 17.75 3.81
C ASP A 228 18.32 16.24 3.87
N TYR A 229 17.29 15.72 3.18
CA TYR A 229 17.05 14.28 3.13
C TYR A 229 18.22 13.53 2.50
N TYR A 230 18.74 14.02 1.37
CA TYR A 230 19.89 13.44 0.70
C TYR A 230 21.14 13.48 1.59
N ALA A 231 21.43 14.62 2.23
CA ALA A 231 22.58 14.77 3.12
C ALA A 231 22.52 13.78 4.30
N ARG A 232 21.36 13.65 4.93
CA ARG A 232 21.15 12.68 6.02
C ARG A 232 21.30 11.23 5.55
N CYS A 233 20.76 10.88 4.39
CA CYS A 233 20.97 9.55 3.81
C CYS A 233 22.44 9.25 3.58
N VAL A 234 23.21 10.20 3.04
CA VAL A 234 24.65 10.04 2.83
C VAL A 234 25.35 9.78 4.16
N ALA A 235 25.11 10.62 5.17
CA ALA A 235 25.68 10.45 6.50
C ALA A 235 25.35 9.07 7.10
N TYR A 236 24.10 8.63 6.99
CA TYR A 236 23.67 7.31 7.45
C TYR A 236 24.40 6.16 6.74
N TYR A 237 24.55 6.21 5.41
CA TYR A 237 25.27 5.16 4.66
C TYR A 237 26.75 5.11 4.99
N ASP A 238 27.36 6.27 5.19
CA ASP A 238 28.76 6.39 5.63
C ASP A 238 28.93 5.77 7.04
N GLU A 239 28.00 6.03 7.96
CA GLU A 239 28.00 5.48 9.32
C GLU A 239 27.85 3.95 9.34
N VAL A 240 26.89 3.40 8.59
CA VAL A 240 26.64 1.94 8.60
C VAL A 240 27.61 1.14 7.73
N GLY A 241 28.59 1.79 7.09
CA GLY A 241 29.61 1.16 6.26
C GLY A 241 29.05 0.45 5.02
N LYS A 242 27.81 0.76 4.64
CA LYS A 242 27.18 0.24 3.41
C LYS A 242 27.30 1.35 2.39
N GLY A 243 28.19 1.19 1.41
CA GLY A 243 28.32 2.14 0.30
C GLY A 243 26.94 2.52 -0.26
N LYS A 244 26.83 3.74 -0.80
CA LYS A 244 25.56 4.28 -1.29
C LYS A 244 24.89 3.28 -2.26
N PRO A 245 23.56 3.11 -2.19
CA PRO A 245 22.85 2.33 -3.19
C PRO A 245 23.18 2.84 -4.60
N PHE A 246 23.36 1.94 -5.56
CA PHE A 246 23.78 2.24 -6.93
C PHE A 246 22.90 3.32 -7.61
N ASP A 247 21.62 3.40 -7.25
CA ASP A 247 20.64 4.33 -7.83
C ASP A 247 20.28 5.55 -6.93
N PHE A 248 21.04 5.80 -5.85
CA PHE A 248 20.76 6.89 -4.91
C PHE A 248 21.25 8.25 -5.44
N THR A 249 20.41 8.91 -6.25
CA THR A 249 20.67 10.24 -6.83
C THR A 249 19.80 11.32 -6.18
N ALA A 250 20.23 12.59 -6.27
CA ALA A 250 19.42 13.72 -5.83
C ALA A 250 18.05 13.79 -6.54
N GLY A 251 18.00 13.43 -7.83
CA GLY A 251 16.75 13.36 -8.59
C GLY A 251 15.80 12.27 -8.08
N ALA A 252 16.33 11.10 -7.72
CA ALA A 252 15.52 10.03 -7.11
C ALA A 252 14.95 10.44 -5.75
N VAL A 253 15.75 11.12 -4.91
CA VAL A 253 15.28 11.69 -3.64
C VAL A 253 14.19 12.74 -3.84
N ALA A 254 14.39 13.68 -4.77
CA ALA A 254 13.40 14.71 -5.06
C ALA A 254 12.07 14.10 -5.53
N SER A 255 12.12 13.10 -6.42
CA SER A 255 10.93 12.38 -6.86
C SER A 255 10.23 11.65 -5.71
N HIS A 256 10.99 11.00 -4.82
CA HIS A 256 10.46 10.33 -3.65
C HIS A 256 9.75 11.30 -2.68
N LEU A 257 10.34 12.46 -2.39
CA LEU A 257 9.72 13.44 -1.49
C LEU A 257 8.52 14.14 -2.13
N ALA A 258 8.54 14.38 -3.44
CA ALA A 258 7.38 14.91 -4.16
C ALA A 258 6.16 13.99 -3.97
N ARG A 259 6.36 12.68 -4.04
CA ARG A 259 5.33 11.68 -3.73
C ARG A 259 4.81 11.82 -2.29
N MET A 260 5.71 11.82 -1.30
CA MET A 260 5.31 11.99 0.10
C MET A 260 4.46 13.25 0.34
N ARG A 261 4.71 14.36 -0.38
CA ARG A 261 3.93 15.61 -0.30
C ARG A 261 2.51 15.51 -0.83
N GLU A 262 2.29 14.69 -1.84
CA GLU A 262 0.96 14.44 -2.42
C GLU A 262 0.16 13.41 -1.60
N ALA A 263 0.85 12.58 -0.80
CA ALA A 263 0.21 11.55 0.00
C ALA A 263 -0.73 12.13 1.07
N VAL A 264 -1.96 11.63 1.11
CA VAL A 264 -2.96 12.05 2.09
C VAL A 264 -2.51 11.66 3.50
N ALA A 265 -2.45 12.62 4.44
CA ALA A 265 -2.27 12.33 5.86
C ALA A 265 -3.55 11.77 6.47
N ILE A 266 -3.46 10.61 7.12
CA ILE A 266 -4.63 9.92 7.70
C ILE A 266 -4.52 9.66 9.21
N VAL A 267 -3.33 9.89 9.78
CA VAL A 267 -3.08 9.84 11.23
C VAL A 267 -3.33 11.22 11.81
N GLU A 268 -4.22 11.31 12.79
CA GLU A 268 -4.42 12.51 13.59
C GLU A 268 -3.24 12.68 14.55
N GLU A 269 -2.67 13.87 14.60
CA GLU A 269 -1.58 14.22 15.53
C GLU A 269 -2.09 14.30 16.99
#